data_AF-A0A9Y2MXH2-F1
#
_entry.id   AF-A0A9Y2MXH2-F1
#
_cell.length_a   1.000
_cell.length_b   1.000
_cell.length_c   1.000
_cell.angle_alpha   90.00
_cell.angle_beta   90.00
_cell.angle_gamma   90.00
#
_symmetry.space_group_name_H-M   'P 1'
#
loop_
_entity.id
_entity.type
_entity.pdbx_description
1 polymer ?
#
loop_
_entity_poly.entity_id
_entity_poly.type
_entity_poly.pdbx_seq_one_letter_code
_entity_poly.pdbx_strand_id
1 'polypeptide(L)'
;MPRVPQLALDQADLSTEQRELLEQTKAQLGKVPNLYAAIANGPATLRGYLALRDSLGHGVLDARTRVKLALLIAQENGCEYCVAAHTMRGSRLFKMSAQQLLDTRHALDDDHHTEAVLRVAVIVLRSGGRIDDKAIASAREAGVTDAELMEIVGHIALNVLSNYANHLAQPDLDFPAIELEPRDEMSRSWQRADEVELVEGYVLTDAEGTETRTVRNVEISYSGGFVHIRHVGADLVQTVSAPGIRRIRQGLPTAA
;
A
#
# COMPACT_ATOMS: atom_id res chain seq x y z
N MET A 1 5.05 -16.38 -18.18
CA MET A 1 3.71 -16.97 -18.40
C MET A 1 2.86 -16.68 -17.18
N PRO A 2 1.62 -16.24 -17.34
CA PRO A 2 0.69 -16.01 -16.22
C PRO A 2 0.48 -17.27 -15.38
N ARG A 3 0.33 -17.09 -14.07
CA ARG A 3 0.06 -18.17 -13.09
C ARG A 3 -1.41 -18.54 -13.02
N VAL A 4 -2.30 -17.62 -13.40
CA VAL A 4 -3.74 -17.81 -13.47
C VAL A 4 -4.19 -17.54 -14.92
N PRO A 5 -5.08 -18.36 -15.51
CA PRO A 5 -5.58 -18.14 -16.86
C PRO A 5 -6.17 -16.74 -17.04
N GLN A 6 -5.90 -16.10 -18.18
CA GLN A 6 -6.50 -14.80 -18.52
C GLN A 6 -7.70 -15.05 -19.43
N LEU A 7 -8.90 -15.10 -18.84
CA LEU A 7 -10.12 -15.49 -19.55
C LEU A 7 -10.49 -14.47 -20.63
N ALA A 8 -10.69 -14.95 -21.86
CA ALA A 8 -11.08 -14.13 -23.00
C ALA A 8 -12.61 -14.12 -23.15
N LEU A 9 -13.19 -12.98 -23.52
CA LEU A 9 -14.65 -12.83 -23.66
C LEU A 9 -15.26 -13.80 -24.70
N ASP A 10 -14.52 -14.13 -25.75
CA ASP A 10 -14.93 -15.04 -26.83
C ASP A 10 -14.64 -16.53 -26.53
N GLN A 11 -14.09 -16.83 -25.35
CA GLN A 11 -13.84 -18.19 -24.90
C GLN A 11 -15.16 -18.97 -24.75
N ALA A 12 -15.18 -20.21 -25.24
CA ALA A 12 -16.40 -21.01 -25.38
C ALA A 12 -16.94 -21.58 -24.06
N ASP A 13 -16.07 -21.88 -23.10
CA ASP A 13 -16.38 -22.58 -21.84
C ASP A 13 -16.52 -21.65 -20.63
N LEU A 14 -16.70 -20.33 -20.84
CA LEU A 14 -17.05 -19.41 -19.76
C LEU A 14 -18.41 -19.74 -19.17
N SER A 15 -18.52 -19.70 -17.84
CA SER A 15 -19.82 -19.66 -17.18
C SER A 15 -20.58 -18.37 -17.56
N THR A 16 -21.90 -18.39 -17.45
CA THR A 16 -22.75 -17.20 -17.68
C THR A 16 -22.27 -16.02 -16.84
N GLU A 17 -21.98 -16.25 -15.56
CA GLU A 17 -21.53 -15.20 -14.65
C GLU A 17 -20.14 -14.63 -15.03
N GLN A 18 -19.20 -15.48 -15.45
CA GLN A 18 -17.89 -14.99 -15.93
C GLN A 18 -18.06 -14.09 -17.16
N ARG A 19 -18.90 -14.50 -18.11
CA ARG A 19 -19.19 -13.73 -19.30
C ARG A 19 -19.79 -12.37 -18.96
N GLU A 20 -20.83 -12.34 -18.13
CA GLU A 20 -21.50 -11.10 -17.70
C GLU A 20 -20.53 -10.12 -17.00
N LEU A 21 -19.68 -10.63 -16.09
CA LEU A 21 -18.71 -9.79 -15.37
C LEU A 21 -17.60 -9.24 -16.29
N LEU A 22 -17.16 -10.02 -17.27
CA LEU A 22 -16.20 -9.57 -18.28
C LEU A 22 -16.82 -8.54 -19.24
N GLU A 23 -18.10 -8.71 -19.60
CA GLU A 23 -18.85 -7.75 -20.42
C GLU A 23 -19.05 -6.44 -19.66
N GLN A 24 -19.43 -6.49 -18.38
CA GLN A 24 -19.51 -5.33 -17.50
C GLN A 24 -18.15 -4.61 -17.42
N THR A 25 -17.06 -5.35 -17.27
CA THR A 25 -15.70 -4.80 -17.26
C THR A 25 -15.39 -4.05 -18.56
N LYS A 26 -15.67 -4.68 -19.72
CA LYS A 26 -15.46 -4.07 -21.04
C LYS A 26 -16.31 -2.81 -21.22
N ALA A 27 -17.56 -2.82 -20.76
CA ALA A 27 -18.43 -1.65 -20.82
C ALA A 27 -17.88 -0.47 -20.00
N GLN A 28 -17.34 -0.72 -18.81
CA GLN A 28 -16.80 0.32 -17.94
C GLN A 28 -15.42 0.85 -18.37
N LEU A 29 -14.59 0.01 -19.02
CA LEU A 29 -13.18 0.31 -19.29
C LEU A 29 -12.82 0.40 -20.78
N GLY A 30 -13.76 0.07 -21.67
CA GLY A 30 -13.56 -0.05 -23.12
C GLY A 30 -12.85 -1.34 -23.57
N LYS A 31 -12.17 -2.03 -22.65
CA LYS A 31 -11.55 -3.34 -22.84
C LYS A 31 -11.59 -4.16 -21.56
N VAL A 32 -11.22 -5.43 -21.63
CA VAL A 32 -10.94 -6.26 -20.44
C VAL A 32 -9.42 -6.24 -20.22
N PRO A 33 -8.89 -5.55 -19.20
CA PRO A 33 -7.48 -5.68 -18.85
C PRO A 33 -7.21 -7.08 -18.30
N ASN A 34 -5.99 -7.56 -18.49
CA ASN A 34 -5.55 -8.89 -18.13
C ASN A 34 -5.71 -9.22 -16.64
N LEU A 35 -5.57 -8.23 -15.75
CA LEU A 35 -5.93 -8.40 -14.33
C LEU A 35 -7.40 -8.85 -14.17
N TYR A 36 -8.34 -8.21 -14.84
CA TYR A 36 -9.77 -8.53 -14.73
C TYR A 36 -10.05 -9.91 -15.34
N ALA A 37 -9.39 -10.22 -16.46
CA ALA A 37 -9.42 -11.54 -17.08
C ALA A 37 -8.91 -12.65 -16.14
N ALA A 38 -7.90 -12.36 -15.32
CA ALA A 38 -7.39 -13.29 -14.31
C ALA A 38 -8.34 -13.41 -13.10
N ILE A 39 -8.85 -12.30 -12.55
CA ILE A 39 -9.80 -12.33 -11.42
C ILE A 39 -11.09 -13.06 -11.81
N ALA A 40 -11.49 -13.04 -13.08
CA ALA A 40 -12.68 -13.76 -13.57
C ALA A 40 -12.64 -15.28 -13.36
N ASN A 41 -11.49 -15.89 -13.07
CA ASN A 41 -11.43 -17.28 -12.60
C ASN A 41 -12.17 -17.48 -11.26
N GLY A 42 -12.25 -16.44 -10.44
CA GLY A 42 -13.06 -16.38 -9.23
C GLY A 42 -14.17 -15.35 -9.37
N PRO A 43 -15.32 -15.68 -10.00
CA PRO A 43 -16.38 -14.71 -10.31
C PRO A 43 -16.93 -13.97 -9.08
N ALA A 44 -17.01 -14.63 -7.93
CA ALA A 44 -17.39 -13.98 -6.67
C ALA A 44 -16.45 -12.82 -6.29
N THR A 45 -15.14 -13.00 -6.52
CA THR A 45 -14.13 -11.96 -6.28
C THR A 45 -14.27 -10.83 -7.28
N LEU A 46 -14.43 -11.13 -8.58
CA LEU A 46 -14.58 -10.10 -9.61
C LEU A 46 -15.85 -9.26 -9.39
N ARG A 47 -16.98 -9.92 -9.06
CA ARG A 47 -18.25 -9.25 -8.74
C ARG A 47 -18.10 -8.30 -7.55
N GLY A 48 -17.48 -8.77 -6.45
CA GLY A 48 -17.23 -7.94 -5.27
C GLY A 48 -16.29 -6.76 -5.57
N TYR A 49 -15.22 -7.01 -6.33
CA TYR A 49 -14.27 -5.98 -6.74
C TYR A 49 -14.93 -4.90 -7.62
N LEU A 50 -15.74 -5.29 -8.60
CA LEU A 50 -16.48 -4.36 -9.46
C LEU A 50 -17.51 -3.54 -8.66
N ALA A 51 -18.24 -4.17 -7.74
CA ALA A 51 -19.21 -3.49 -6.89
C ALA A 51 -18.56 -2.47 -5.95
N LEU A 52 -17.44 -2.83 -5.30
CA LEU A 52 -16.68 -1.91 -4.45
C LEU A 52 -16.10 -0.75 -5.27
N ARG A 53 -15.52 -1.06 -6.44
CA ARG A 53 -14.98 -0.05 -7.36
C ARG A 53 -16.05 0.94 -7.82
N ASP A 54 -17.23 0.46 -8.15
CA ASP A 54 -18.35 1.29 -8.58
C ASP A 54 -18.89 2.17 -7.44
N SER A 55 -19.00 1.61 -6.23
CA SER A 55 -19.45 2.35 -5.05
C SER A 55 -18.49 3.50 -4.70
N LEU A 56 -17.19 3.21 -4.59
CA LEU A 56 -16.13 4.23 -4.45
C LEU A 56 -15.98 5.10 -5.71
N GLY A 57 -16.62 4.70 -6.81
CA GLY A 57 -16.83 5.47 -8.03
C GLY A 57 -17.51 6.81 -7.78
N HIS A 58 -18.46 6.78 -6.84
CA HIS A 58 -19.44 7.82 -6.50
C HIS A 58 -19.20 8.42 -5.11
N GLY A 59 -18.03 8.19 -4.52
CA GLY A 59 -17.62 8.71 -3.23
C GLY A 59 -17.29 10.21 -3.23
N VAL A 60 -16.88 10.71 -2.07
CA VAL A 60 -16.48 12.11 -1.86
C VAL A 60 -15.12 12.44 -2.45
N LEU A 61 -14.22 11.45 -2.59
CA LEU A 61 -12.91 11.65 -3.21
C LEU A 61 -13.04 11.78 -4.74
N ASP A 62 -12.52 12.88 -5.28
CA ASP A 62 -12.57 13.14 -6.72
C ASP A 62 -11.78 12.09 -7.52
N ALA A 63 -12.08 11.99 -8.82
CA ALA A 63 -11.50 10.96 -9.68
C ALA A 63 -9.97 11.05 -9.82
N ARG A 64 -9.39 12.25 -9.75
CA ARG A 64 -7.94 12.46 -9.84
C ARG A 64 -7.27 11.98 -8.55
N THR A 65 -7.82 12.33 -7.39
CA THR A 65 -7.34 11.89 -6.08
C THR A 65 -7.42 10.37 -5.94
N ARG A 66 -8.49 9.74 -6.43
CA ARG A 66 -8.62 8.27 -6.45
C ARG A 66 -7.55 7.57 -7.31
N VAL A 67 -7.15 8.16 -8.44
CA VAL A 67 -6.03 7.63 -9.24
C VAL A 67 -4.70 7.85 -8.55
N LYS A 68 -4.49 8.98 -7.88
CA LYS A 68 -3.28 9.23 -7.08
C LYS A 68 -3.14 8.21 -5.95
N LEU A 69 -4.20 7.97 -5.18
CA LEU A 69 -4.26 6.92 -4.15
C LEU A 69 -3.92 5.55 -4.74
N ALA A 70 -4.53 5.17 -5.85
CA ALA A 70 -4.28 3.88 -6.46
C ALA A 70 -2.82 3.70 -6.94
N LEU A 71 -2.20 4.76 -7.49
CA LEU A 71 -0.79 4.76 -7.87
C LEU A 71 0.13 4.65 -6.65
N LEU A 72 -0.14 5.43 -5.61
CA LEU A 72 0.62 5.40 -4.36
C LEU A 72 0.51 4.03 -3.66
N ILE A 73 -0.70 3.49 -3.51
CA ILE A 73 -0.93 2.18 -2.90
C ILE A 73 -0.23 1.08 -3.72
N ALA A 74 -0.26 1.15 -5.05
CA ALA A 74 0.45 0.22 -5.91
C ALA A 74 1.98 0.27 -5.69
N GLN A 75 2.55 1.46 -5.54
CA GLN A 75 3.96 1.65 -5.18
C GLN A 75 4.26 1.06 -3.79
N GLU A 76 3.45 1.44 -2.79
CA GLU A 76 3.51 0.95 -1.40
C GLU A 76 3.12 -0.52 -1.25
N ASN A 77 2.69 -1.20 -2.31
CA ASN A 77 2.49 -2.65 -2.39
C ASN A 77 3.47 -3.34 -3.34
N GLY A 78 4.34 -2.60 -4.04
CA GLY A 78 5.26 -3.18 -5.03
C GLY A 78 4.54 -3.92 -6.16
N CYS A 79 3.41 -3.39 -6.65
CA CYS A 79 2.69 -3.96 -7.80
C CYS A 79 3.07 -3.23 -9.09
N GLU A 80 4.03 -3.77 -9.85
CA GLU A 80 4.48 -3.22 -11.15
C GLU A 80 3.32 -3.03 -12.15
N TYR A 81 2.47 -4.05 -12.31
CA TYR A 81 1.32 -3.97 -13.21
C TYR A 81 0.40 -2.79 -12.84
N CYS A 82 0.16 -2.62 -11.54
CA CYS A 82 -0.72 -1.59 -11.03
C CYS A 82 -0.09 -0.19 -11.17
N VAL A 83 1.21 -0.05 -10.88
CA VAL A 83 1.94 1.20 -11.10
C VAL A 83 1.88 1.60 -12.58
N ALA A 84 2.12 0.67 -13.50
CA ALA A 84 1.99 0.92 -14.94
C ALA A 84 0.56 1.35 -15.34
N ALA A 85 -0.46 0.65 -14.85
CA ALA A 85 -1.86 0.94 -15.12
C ALA A 85 -2.30 2.32 -14.62
N HIS A 86 -1.96 2.66 -13.37
CA HIS A 86 -2.36 3.92 -12.74
C HIS A 86 -1.52 5.10 -13.22
N THR A 87 -0.26 4.89 -13.59
CA THR A 87 0.58 5.89 -14.28
C THR A 87 -0.04 6.27 -15.63
N MET A 88 -0.40 5.28 -16.44
CA MET A 88 -1.07 5.51 -17.73
C MET A 88 -2.40 6.24 -17.54
N ARG A 89 -3.21 5.84 -16.55
CA ARG A 89 -4.49 6.53 -16.24
C ARG A 89 -4.27 7.98 -15.81
N GLY A 90 -3.35 8.24 -14.89
CA GLY A 90 -3.03 9.60 -14.42
C GLY A 90 -2.60 10.50 -15.56
N SER A 91 -1.71 10.00 -16.43
CA SER A 91 -1.26 10.72 -17.62
C SER A 91 -2.39 10.95 -18.64
N ARG A 92 -3.15 9.91 -19.01
CA ARG A 92 -4.14 10.01 -20.11
C ARG A 92 -5.39 10.78 -19.73
N LEU A 93 -5.94 10.50 -18.54
CA LEU A 93 -7.23 11.04 -18.10
C LEU A 93 -7.09 12.40 -17.42
N PHE A 94 -6.03 12.62 -16.65
CA PHE A 94 -5.85 13.83 -15.84
C PHE A 94 -4.66 14.69 -16.25
N LYS A 95 -3.94 14.31 -17.32
CA LYS A 95 -2.79 15.04 -17.85
C LYS A 95 -1.72 15.33 -16.80
N MET A 96 -1.57 14.41 -15.83
CA MET A 96 -0.51 14.51 -14.83
C MET A 96 0.85 14.44 -15.52
N SER A 97 1.76 15.35 -15.15
CA SER A 97 3.13 15.33 -15.64
C SER A 97 3.90 14.11 -15.10
N ALA A 98 5.02 13.78 -15.72
CA ALA A 98 5.91 12.72 -15.22
C ALA A 98 6.35 13.01 -13.77
N GLN A 99 6.63 14.28 -13.45
CA GLN A 99 7.00 14.71 -12.10
C GLN A 99 5.83 14.51 -11.12
N GLN A 100 4.62 14.94 -11.46
CA GLN A 100 3.45 14.74 -10.59
C GLN A 100 3.15 13.25 -10.33
N LEU A 101 3.37 12.39 -11.33
CA LEU A 101 3.22 10.94 -11.18
C LEU A 101 4.30 10.35 -10.27
N LEU A 102 5.53 10.86 -10.36
CA LEU A 102 6.61 10.49 -9.45
C LEU A 102 6.34 10.97 -8.01
N ASP A 103 5.99 12.24 -7.84
CA ASP A 103 5.65 12.85 -6.55
C ASP A 103 4.52 12.11 -5.85
N THR A 104 3.47 11.72 -6.59
CA THR A 104 2.37 10.91 -6.08
C THR A 104 2.86 9.61 -5.44
N ARG A 105 3.89 8.97 -6.01
CA ARG A 105 4.48 7.71 -5.49
C ARG A 105 5.22 7.91 -4.17
N HIS A 106 5.54 9.16 -3.83
CA HIS A 106 6.14 9.57 -2.55
C HIS A 106 5.14 10.24 -1.61
N ALA A 107 3.84 10.16 -1.91
CA ALA A 107 2.77 10.86 -1.18
C ALA A 107 2.97 12.39 -1.12
N LEU A 108 3.49 12.97 -2.20
CA LEU A 108 3.66 14.40 -2.39
C LEU A 108 2.64 14.93 -3.40
N ASP A 109 2.15 16.15 -3.17
CA ASP A 109 1.25 16.83 -4.10
C ASP A 109 1.34 18.36 -3.97
N ASP A 110 1.08 19.07 -5.07
CA ASP A 110 1.00 20.54 -5.06
C ASP A 110 -0.21 21.04 -4.23
N ASP A 111 -1.28 20.24 -4.14
CA ASP A 111 -2.45 20.52 -3.33
C ASP A 111 -2.30 19.93 -1.92
N HIS A 112 -2.29 20.79 -0.90
CA HIS A 112 -2.02 20.40 0.48
C HIS A 112 -3.06 19.43 1.05
N HIS A 113 -4.33 19.54 0.65
CA HIS A 113 -5.39 18.62 1.08
C HIS A 113 -5.17 17.23 0.46
N THR A 114 -4.93 17.17 -0.84
CA THR A 114 -4.61 15.92 -1.55
C THR A 114 -3.35 15.27 -0.97
N GLU A 115 -2.31 16.04 -0.68
CA GLU A 115 -1.11 15.52 -0.03
C GLU A 115 -1.43 14.88 1.32
N ALA A 116 -2.26 15.52 2.15
CA ALA A 116 -2.70 14.97 3.43
C ALA A 116 -3.48 13.65 3.26
N VAL A 117 -4.37 13.56 2.27
CA VAL A 117 -5.07 12.30 1.91
C VAL A 117 -4.08 11.18 1.56
N LEU A 118 -3.07 11.48 0.75
CA LEU A 118 -2.03 10.52 0.37
C LEU A 118 -1.19 10.09 1.57
N ARG A 119 -0.79 11.03 2.44
CA ARG A 119 -0.02 10.74 3.67
C ARG A 119 -0.80 9.83 4.62
N VAL A 120 -2.09 10.08 4.84
CA VAL A 120 -2.95 9.21 5.65
C VAL A 120 -2.97 7.79 5.05
N ALA A 121 -3.07 7.65 3.73
CA ALA A 121 -3.07 6.33 3.09
C ALA A 121 -1.76 5.56 3.34
N VAL A 122 -0.60 6.21 3.26
CA VAL A 122 0.70 5.60 3.60
C VAL A 122 0.74 5.17 5.06
N ILE A 123 0.29 6.02 5.99
CA ILE A 123 0.27 5.70 7.42
C ILE A 123 -0.61 4.48 7.67
N VAL A 124 -1.82 4.44 7.12
CA VAL A 124 -2.74 3.30 7.27
C VAL A 124 -2.14 2.02 6.70
N LEU A 125 -1.57 2.06 5.49
CA LEU A 125 -0.92 0.90 4.88
C LEU A 125 0.23 0.36 5.72
N ARG A 126 1.20 1.23 6.06
CA ARG A 126 2.40 0.84 6.79
C ARG A 126 2.09 0.43 8.23
N SER A 127 0.96 0.89 8.78
CA SER A 127 0.53 0.55 10.14
C SER A 127 -0.45 -0.60 10.28
N GLY A 128 -0.94 -1.12 9.17
CA GLY A 128 -2.08 -2.04 9.18
C GLY A 128 -3.30 -1.41 9.85
N GLY A 129 -3.52 -0.11 9.64
CA GLY A 129 -4.67 0.65 10.15
C GLY A 129 -4.53 1.24 11.55
N ARG A 130 -3.38 1.10 12.21
CA ARG A 130 -3.13 1.65 13.56
C ARG A 130 -2.62 3.09 13.47
N ILE A 131 -3.50 4.00 13.08
CA ILE A 131 -3.20 5.44 13.00
C ILE A 131 -3.35 6.11 14.38
N ASP A 132 -2.46 7.05 14.70
CA ASP A 132 -2.53 7.80 15.96
C ASP A 132 -3.35 9.09 15.83
N ASP A 133 -3.79 9.63 16.98
CA ASP A 133 -4.65 10.82 17.05
C ASP A 133 -3.97 12.07 16.46
N LYS A 134 -2.63 12.14 16.47
CA LYS A 134 -1.89 13.29 15.94
C LYS A 134 -1.92 13.30 14.42
N ALA A 135 -1.77 12.14 13.78
CA ALA A 135 -1.90 12.00 12.35
C ALA A 135 -3.32 12.35 11.87
N ILE A 136 -4.35 11.92 12.61
CA ILE A 136 -5.74 12.29 12.32
C ILE A 136 -5.98 13.80 12.51
N ALA A 137 -5.47 14.39 13.59
CA ALA A 137 -5.59 15.83 13.82
C ALA A 137 -4.92 16.65 12.72
N SER A 138 -3.69 16.29 12.33
CA SER A 138 -2.96 16.95 11.24
C SER A 138 -3.68 16.82 9.89
N ALA A 139 -4.28 15.67 9.60
CA ALA A 139 -5.08 15.49 8.39
C ALA A 139 -6.31 16.42 8.39
N ARG A 140 -7.00 16.54 9.53
CA ARG A 140 -8.16 17.44 9.68
C ARG A 140 -7.79 18.91 9.57
N GLU A 141 -6.62 19.32 10.08
CA GLU A 141 -6.10 20.68 9.90
C GLU A 141 -5.85 21.00 8.42
N ALA A 142 -5.48 20.00 7.62
CA ALA A 142 -5.37 20.10 6.17
C ALA A 142 -6.73 19.99 5.43
N GLY A 143 -7.84 19.88 6.16
CA GLY A 143 -9.20 19.82 5.61
C GLY A 143 -9.70 18.41 5.30
N VAL A 144 -8.98 17.35 5.65
CA VAL A 144 -9.44 15.97 5.43
C VAL A 144 -10.65 15.68 6.31
N THR A 145 -11.75 15.29 5.69
CA THR A 145 -13.02 15.01 6.35
C THR A 145 -13.11 13.56 6.85
N ASP A 146 -14.02 13.30 7.78
CA ASP A 146 -14.27 11.93 8.27
C ASP A 146 -14.76 10.99 7.15
N ALA A 147 -15.49 11.52 6.17
CA ALA A 147 -15.92 10.76 4.98
C ALA A 147 -14.71 10.34 4.13
N GLU A 148 -13.78 11.26 3.89
CA GLU A 148 -12.53 10.97 3.17
C GLU A 148 -11.65 9.97 3.93
N LEU A 149 -11.55 10.08 5.26
CA LEU A 149 -10.82 9.10 6.09
C LEU A 149 -11.37 7.69 5.89
N MET A 150 -12.69 7.51 5.84
CA MET A 150 -13.30 6.20 5.60
C MET A 150 -13.10 5.75 4.15
N GLU A 151 -13.22 6.64 3.17
CA GLU A 151 -12.99 6.30 1.77
C GLU A 151 -11.53 5.96 1.47
N ILE A 152 -10.55 6.56 2.17
CA ILE A 152 -9.14 6.16 2.09
C ILE A 152 -8.98 4.68 2.44
N VAL A 153 -9.62 4.21 3.53
CA VAL A 153 -9.60 2.78 3.90
C VAL A 153 -10.26 1.92 2.83
N GLY A 154 -11.39 2.37 2.28
CA GLY A 154 -12.06 1.69 1.17
C GLY A 154 -11.16 1.56 -0.08
N HIS A 155 -10.46 2.63 -0.44
CA HIS A 155 -9.52 2.64 -1.55
C HIS A 155 -8.28 1.79 -1.29
N ILE A 156 -7.80 1.72 -0.03
CA ILE A 156 -6.76 0.78 0.37
C ILE A 156 -7.22 -0.65 0.15
N ALA A 157 -8.40 -1.03 0.65
CA ALA A 157 -8.95 -2.37 0.46
C ALA A 157 -9.10 -2.73 -1.02
N LEU A 158 -9.66 -1.82 -1.82
CA LEU A 158 -9.86 -1.99 -3.26
C LEU A 158 -8.52 -2.25 -3.98
N ASN A 159 -7.50 -1.42 -3.70
CA ASN A 159 -6.23 -1.50 -4.41
C ASN A 159 -5.35 -2.63 -3.87
N VAL A 160 -5.35 -2.93 -2.57
CA VAL A 160 -4.66 -4.11 -2.03
C VAL A 160 -5.18 -5.40 -2.67
N LEU A 161 -6.50 -5.53 -2.86
CA LEU A 161 -7.09 -6.68 -3.56
C LEU A 161 -6.53 -6.79 -4.98
N SER A 162 -6.55 -5.72 -5.76
CA SER A 162 -6.05 -5.74 -7.14
C SER A 162 -4.53 -5.97 -7.22
N ASN A 163 -3.78 -5.44 -6.25
CA ASN A 163 -2.33 -5.62 -6.15
C ASN A 163 -2.00 -7.09 -5.86
N TYR A 164 -2.64 -7.70 -4.85
CA TYR A 164 -2.41 -9.09 -4.49
C TYR A 164 -2.90 -10.06 -5.57
N ALA A 165 -4.01 -9.74 -6.24
CA ALA A 165 -4.45 -10.49 -7.40
C ALA A 165 -3.40 -10.45 -8.53
N ASN A 166 -2.76 -9.31 -8.78
CA ASN A 166 -1.65 -9.22 -9.74
C ASN A 166 -0.42 -10.01 -9.31
N HIS A 167 -0.01 -9.92 -8.04
CA HIS A 167 1.13 -10.69 -7.52
C HIS A 167 0.90 -12.20 -7.65
N LEU A 168 -0.34 -12.65 -7.37
CA LEU A 168 -0.73 -14.04 -7.49
C LEU A 168 -0.82 -14.49 -8.95
N ALA A 169 -1.53 -13.75 -9.80
CA ALA A 169 -1.84 -14.14 -11.17
C ALA A 169 -0.68 -13.90 -12.15
N GLN A 170 0.20 -12.93 -11.86
CA GLN A 170 1.27 -12.47 -12.75
C GLN A 170 0.80 -12.31 -14.21
N PRO A 171 -0.28 -11.54 -14.46
CA PRO A 171 -0.83 -11.38 -15.80
C PRO A 171 0.18 -10.70 -16.71
N ASP A 172 0.03 -10.91 -18.02
CA ASP A 172 0.83 -10.20 -19.01
C ASP A 172 0.48 -8.71 -18.95
N LEU A 173 1.48 -7.85 -19.15
CA LEU A 173 1.30 -6.40 -19.01
C LEU A 173 0.51 -5.82 -20.20
N ASP A 174 -0.59 -5.12 -19.88
CA ASP A 174 -1.43 -4.40 -20.85
C ASP A 174 -0.90 -3.03 -21.28
N PHE A 175 0.14 -2.56 -20.60
CA PHE A 175 0.59 -1.18 -20.56
C PHE A 175 2.12 -1.14 -20.71
N PRO A 176 2.72 0.02 -21.02
CA PRO A 176 4.17 0.16 -20.95
C PRO A 176 4.67 -0.15 -19.53
N ALA A 177 5.77 -0.90 -19.43
CA ALA A 177 6.41 -1.18 -18.15
C ALA A 177 6.89 0.12 -17.49
N ILE A 178 6.72 0.19 -16.17
CA ILE A 178 7.22 1.25 -15.31
C ILE A 178 7.99 0.57 -14.17
N GLU A 179 9.23 0.97 -13.97
CA GLU A 179 10.06 0.47 -12.88
C GLU A 179 9.54 0.97 -11.53
N LEU A 180 9.56 0.12 -10.51
CA LEU A 180 9.22 0.52 -9.15
C LEU A 180 10.33 1.41 -8.59
N GLU A 181 9.97 2.47 -7.87
CA GLU A 181 10.95 3.14 -7.03
C GLU A 181 11.35 2.16 -5.92
N PRO A 182 12.63 2.14 -5.52
CA PRO A 182 13.04 1.39 -4.35
C PRO A 182 12.17 1.80 -3.16
N ARG A 183 11.57 0.83 -2.49
CA ARG A 183 11.01 1.10 -1.17
C ARG A 183 12.15 1.43 -0.24
N ASP A 184 11.95 2.42 0.63
CA ASP A 184 12.86 2.75 1.71
C ASP A 184 13.15 1.59 2.69
N GLU A 185 12.55 0.41 2.49
CA GLU A 185 12.86 -0.81 3.24
C GLU A 185 14.33 -1.25 3.08
N MET A 186 14.95 -1.01 1.92
CA MET A 186 16.39 -1.23 1.70
C MET A 186 17.28 -0.02 2.07
N SER A 187 16.67 1.14 2.34
CA SER A 187 17.36 2.38 2.75
C SER A 187 17.14 2.72 4.24
N ARG A 188 16.54 1.80 5.02
CA ARG A 188 16.34 1.97 6.46
C ARG A 188 17.65 2.42 7.10
N SER A 189 17.68 3.66 7.58
CA SER A 189 18.80 4.19 8.35
C SER A 189 18.80 3.47 9.70
N TRP A 190 19.52 2.35 9.76
CA TRP A 190 19.66 1.57 10.97
C TRP A 190 20.56 2.32 11.94
N GLN A 191 20.04 2.56 13.13
CA GLN A 191 20.77 3.18 14.23
C GLN A 191 21.01 2.14 15.30
N ARG A 192 22.21 2.09 15.87
CA ARG A 192 22.49 1.23 17.01
C ARG A 192 21.77 1.76 18.25
N ALA A 193 21.17 0.84 19.01
CA ALA A 193 20.66 1.08 20.35
C ALA A 193 21.21 0.02 21.30
N ASP A 194 21.68 0.46 22.45
CA ASP A 194 22.16 -0.44 23.51
C ASP A 194 21.01 -1.28 24.06
N GLU A 195 19.84 -0.65 24.17
CA GLU A 195 18.66 -1.23 24.81
C GLU A 195 17.38 -0.60 24.26
N VAL A 196 16.38 -1.44 24.03
CA VAL A 196 14.99 -1.03 23.76
C VAL A 196 14.10 -1.68 24.81
N GLU A 197 13.39 -0.85 25.57
CA GLU A 197 12.41 -1.26 26.58
C GLU A 197 11.00 -0.98 26.06
N LEU A 198 10.12 -1.97 26.17
CA LEU A 198 8.73 -1.90 25.74
C LEU A 198 7.80 -1.52 26.91
N VAL A 199 6.65 -0.95 26.59
CA VAL A 199 5.57 -0.75 27.57
C VAL A 199 4.96 -2.10 27.97
N GLU A 200 4.27 -2.14 29.10
CA GLU A 200 3.61 -3.36 29.58
C GLU A 200 2.58 -3.88 28.55
N GLY A 201 2.61 -5.20 28.28
CA GLY A 201 1.76 -5.84 27.27
C GLY A 201 2.41 -6.02 25.88
N TYR A 202 3.58 -5.45 25.65
CA TYR A 202 4.37 -5.65 24.42
C TYR A 202 5.56 -6.55 24.70
N VAL A 203 5.89 -7.47 23.78
CA VAL A 203 7.06 -8.36 23.87
C VAL A 203 7.82 -8.39 22.55
N LEU A 204 9.12 -8.66 22.65
CA LEU A 204 10.04 -8.99 21.57
C LEU A 204 10.75 -10.29 21.94
N THR A 205 11.32 -10.96 20.96
CA THR A 205 12.20 -12.13 21.14
C THR A 205 13.65 -11.67 21.33
N ASP A 206 14.33 -12.14 22.38
CA ASP A 206 15.77 -11.91 22.58
C ASP A 206 16.63 -12.80 21.65
N ALA A 207 17.96 -12.74 21.80
CA ALA A 207 18.89 -13.50 20.96
C ALA A 207 18.81 -15.01 21.22
N GLU A 208 18.32 -15.38 22.40
CA GLU A 208 18.14 -16.76 22.87
C GLU A 208 16.77 -17.33 22.49
N GLY A 209 15.91 -16.55 21.84
CA GLY A 209 14.59 -17.00 21.40
C GLY A 209 13.49 -16.85 22.45
N THR A 210 13.73 -16.13 23.55
CA THR A 210 12.80 -15.96 24.67
C THR A 210 12.03 -14.64 24.52
N GLU A 211 10.74 -14.66 24.86
CA GLU A 211 9.94 -13.43 24.92
C GLU A 211 10.37 -12.55 26.10
N THR A 212 10.64 -11.28 25.79
CA THR A 212 11.10 -10.28 26.74
C THR A 212 10.53 -8.91 26.39
N ARG A 213 10.46 -8.03 27.39
CA ARG A 213 10.09 -6.62 27.21
C ARG A 213 11.31 -5.72 26.97
N THR A 214 12.50 -6.30 27.03
CA THR A 214 13.75 -5.56 26.91
C THR A 214 14.71 -6.35 26.04
N VAL A 215 15.16 -5.75 24.94
CA VAL A 215 16.20 -6.30 24.07
C VAL A 215 17.41 -5.39 24.07
N ARG A 216 18.61 -5.96 23.91
CA ARG A 216 19.88 -5.26 23.99
C ARG A 216 20.73 -5.52 22.76
N ASN A 217 21.68 -4.63 22.48
CA ASN A 217 22.58 -4.73 21.32
C ASN A 217 21.80 -4.90 20.01
N VAL A 218 20.88 -3.97 19.78
CA VAL A 218 19.98 -4.00 18.62
C VAL A 218 20.27 -2.85 17.67
N GLU A 219 19.85 -3.01 16.44
CA GLU A 219 19.70 -1.93 15.48
C GLU A 219 18.22 -1.62 15.34
N ILE A 220 17.91 -0.34 15.32
CA ILE A 220 16.55 0.16 15.18
C ILE A 220 16.41 1.01 13.92
N SER A 221 15.23 0.95 13.31
CA SER A 221 14.82 1.85 12.23
C SER A 221 13.39 2.27 12.44
N TYR A 222 13.08 3.52 12.13
CA TYR A 222 11.74 4.06 12.23
C TYR A 222 11.11 4.13 10.85
N SER A 223 9.92 3.56 10.68
CA SER A 223 9.11 3.82 9.49
C SER A 223 7.62 3.64 9.74
N GLY A 224 6.82 4.57 9.22
CA GLY A 224 5.35 4.46 9.22
C GLY A 224 4.70 4.36 10.60
N GLY A 225 5.29 4.92 11.66
CA GLY A 225 4.79 4.83 13.02
C GLY A 225 5.23 3.56 13.78
N PHE A 226 6.18 2.80 13.23
CA PHE A 226 6.75 1.61 13.86
C PHE A 226 8.24 1.79 14.12
N VAL A 227 8.71 1.06 15.11
CA VAL A 227 10.12 0.78 15.34
C VAL A 227 10.38 -0.65 14.91
N HIS A 228 11.21 -0.78 13.89
CA HIS A 228 11.79 -2.05 13.45
C HIS A 228 13.06 -2.28 14.25
N ILE A 229 13.21 -3.48 14.80
CA ILE A 229 14.26 -3.82 15.75
C ILE A 229 14.87 -5.15 15.31
N ARG A 230 16.19 -5.21 15.15
CA ARG A 230 16.93 -6.47 14.92
C ARG A 230 18.12 -6.55 15.86
N HIS A 231 18.51 -7.75 16.26
CA HIS A 231 19.80 -7.93 16.94
C HIS A 231 20.94 -7.61 15.97
N VAL A 232 22.01 -7.00 16.48
CA VAL A 232 23.18 -6.69 15.65
C VAL A 232 23.72 -7.98 15.03
N GLY A 233 23.77 -8.05 13.70
CA GLY A 233 24.22 -9.23 12.95
C GLY A 233 23.17 -10.33 12.76
N ALA A 234 21.93 -10.11 13.18
CA ALA A 234 20.81 -11.01 12.90
C ALA A 234 19.96 -10.51 11.73
N ASP A 235 19.43 -11.45 10.94
CA ASP A 235 18.52 -11.15 9.82
C ASP A 235 17.07 -10.97 10.26
N LEU A 236 16.71 -11.46 11.45
CA LEU A 236 15.35 -11.35 11.97
C LEU A 236 15.04 -9.92 12.43
N VAL A 237 14.12 -9.27 11.71
CA VAL A 237 13.56 -7.96 12.08
C VAL A 237 12.21 -8.14 12.74
N GLN A 238 12.09 -7.62 13.95
CA GLN A 238 10.85 -7.55 14.72
C GLN A 238 10.29 -6.13 14.64
N THR A 239 8.96 -5.99 14.65
CA THR A 239 8.30 -4.69 14.45
C THR A 239 7.33 -4.42 15.57
N VAL A 240 7.50 -3.27 16.22
CA VAL A 240 6.63 -2.79 17.31
C VAL A 240 6.12 -1.39 16.95
N SER A 241 4.87 -1.09 17.30
CA SER A 241 4.34 0.27 17.14
C SER A 241 5.17 1.25 17.98
N ALA A 242 5.45 2.46 17.49
CA ALA A 242 6.24 3.44 18.22
C ALA A 242 5.69 3.74 19.65
N PRO A 243 4.36 3.78 19.89
CA PRO A 243 3.81 3.87 21.25
C PRO A 243 4.10 2.67 22.16
N GLY A 244 4.40 1.50 21.59
CA GLY A 244 4.81 0.30 22.32
C GLY A 244 6.21 0.41 22.92
N ILE A 245 6.98 1.43 22.55
CA ILE A 245 8.33 1.69 23.06
C ILE A 245 8.26 2.56 24.31
N ARG A 246 8.70 2.02 25.45
CA ARG A 246 8.84 2.77 26.70
C ARG A 246 10.10 3.61 26.70
N ARG A 247 11.22 3.06 26.24
CA ARG A 247 12.52 3.74 26.24
C ARG A 247 13.47 3.13 25.21
N ILE A 248 14.27 3.98 24.59
CA ILE A 248 15.42 3.58 23.77
C ILE A 248 16.67 4.21 24.38
N ARG A 249 17.67 3.39 24.68
CA ARG A 249 18.99 3.85 25.13
C ARG A 249 19.96 3.77 23.96
N GLN A 250 20.39 4.93 23.46
CA GLN A 250 21.46 4.99 22.47
C GLN A 250 22.82 4.84 23.16
N GLY A 251 23.72 4.07 22.56
CA GLY A 251 25.12 4.03 22.98
C GLY A 251 25.77 5.38 22.72
N LEU A 252 26.62 5.84 23.66
CA LEU A 252 27.46 7.01 23.42
C LEU A 252 28.25 6.79 22.11
N PRO A 253 28.36 7.80 21.22
CA PRO A 253 29.23 7.67 20.07
C PRO A 253 30.63 7.36 20.59
N THR A 254 31.21 6.26 20.09
CA THR A 254 32.63 6.00 20.28
C THR A 254 33.37 7.18 19.65
N ALA A 255 34.02 7.99 20.49
CA ALA A 255 34.90 9.05 20.01
C ALA A 255 35.95 8.41 19.10
N ALA A 256 36.01 8.91 17.86
CA ALA A 256 37.00 8.52 16.87
C ALA A 256 38.43 8.89 17.31
#